data_AF-A0A840Y2Z8-F1
#
_entry.id   AF-A0A840Y2Z8-F1
#
_cell.length_a   1.000
_cell.length_b   1.000
_cell.length_c   1.000
_cell.angle_alpha   90.00
_cell.angle_beta   90.00
_cell.angle_gamma   90.00
#
_symmetry.space_group_name_H-M   'P 1'
#
loop_
_entity.id
_entity.type
_entity.pdbx_description
1 polymer ?
#
loop_
_entity_poly.entity_id
_entity_poly.type
_entity_poly.pdbx_seq_one_letter_code
_entity_poly.pdbx_strand_id
1 'polypeptide(L)'
;MSELRRFARRPERLDTLVRDRLKTWPQRPPGTASLGAEGAWLRGRPSDGEPVAQPYLKIPGSDRMRTIPDGLWLHFGGTAEDPYADILCIEACSTYQNLLDKRSRFAPSTVALLAHCPLPWLLAPLQANDPTPRWRIIPFLAAEPVAALTVPVRDLRVLYGLQREQYDGFARHQVPHPHEYFCPMDALTAHEGHANPAMRSLLARACAASAFMVPP
;
A
#
# COMPACT_ATOMS: atom_id res chain seq x y z
N MET A 1 11.19 8.74 39.65
CA MET A 1 11.33 7.59 38.73
C MET A 1 9.96 7.00 38.36
N SER A 2 9.16 7.65 37.51
CA SER A 2 7.84 7.09 37.11
C SER A 2 7.37 7.48 35.69
N GLU A 3 7.84 8.59 35.12
CA GLU A 3 7.30 9.05 33.81
C GLU A 3 7.96 8.45 32.57
N LEU A 4 9.19 7.93 32.70
CA LEU A 4 9.94 7.30 31.59
C LEU A 4 9.38 5.94 31.13
N ARG A 5 8.41 5.37 31.86
CA ARG A 5 7.78 4.08 31.50
C ARG A 5 6.47 4.22 30.72
N ARG A 6 5.95 5.43 30.51
CA ARG A 6 4.64 5.64 29.83
C ARG A 6 4.71 5.58 28.31
N PHE A 7 5.90 5.60 27.71
CA PHE A 7 6.08 5.61 26.24
C PHE A 7 6.44 4.25 25.62
N ALA A 8 6.83 3.26 26.41
CA ALA A 8 7.16 1.92 25.90
C ALA A 8 5.93 1.09 25.45
N ARG A 9 4.71 1.59 25.68
CA ARG A 9 3.41 0.96 25.31
C ARG A 9 2.81 1.46 23.99
N ARG A 10 3.54 2.24 23.18
CA ARG A 10 2.96 3.07 22.09
C ARG A 10 3.08 2.56 20.64
N PRO A 11 4.05 1.74 20.20
CA PRO A 11 4.17 1.36 18.78
C PRO A 11 3.05 0.44 18.29
N GLU A 12 2.76 -0.65 19.00
CA GLU A 12 1.72 -1.63 18.62
C GLU A 12 0.33 -1.00 18.52
N ARG A 13 0.05 0.00 19.37
CA ARG A 13 -1.19 0.79 19.32
C ARG A 13 -1.28 1.65 18.07
N LEU A 14 -0.15 2.17 17.59
CA LEU A 14 -0.12 3.03 16.41
C LEU A 14 -0.31 2.22 15.14
N ASP A 15 0.38 1.09 14.99
CA ASP A 15 0.24 0.22 13.81
C ASP A 15 -1.17 -0.37 13.74
N THR A 16 -1.79 -0.67 14.88
CA THR A 16 -3.19 -1.10 14.95
C THR A 16 -4.13 0.04 14.55
N LEU A 17 -3.92 1.24 15.10
CA LEU A 17 -4.73 2.41 14.76
C LEU A 17 -4.65 2.76 13.27
N VAL A 18 -3.45 2.72 12.68
CA VAL A 18 -3.26 2.97 11.25
C VAL A 18 -4.00 1.91 10.45
N ARG A 19 -3.83 0.62 10.74
CA ARG A 19 -4.55 -0.44 10.04
C ARG A 19 -6.07 -0.28 10.18
N ASP A 20 -6.59 0.03 11.36
CA ASP A 20 -8.02 0.25 11.54
C ASP A 20 -8.54 1.46 10.76
N ARG A 21 -7.74 2.52 10.61
CA ARG A 21 -8.07 3.66 9.75
C ARG A 21 -8.00 3.30 8.27
N LEU A 22 -6.99 2.55 7.84
CA LEU A 22 -6.88 2.12 6.45
C LEU A 22 -7.99 1.15 6.02
N LYS A 23 -8.60 0.39 6.95
CA LYS A 23 -9.83 -0.39 6.68
C LYS A 23 -11.02 0.49 6.29
N THR A 24 -11.06 1.76 6.68
CA THR A 24 -12.14 2.66 6.27
C THR A 24 -11.86 3.34 4.92
N TRP A 25 -10.65 3.18 4.37
CA TRP A 25 -10.30 3.77 3.09
C TRP A 25 -10.92 2.98 1.93
N PRO A 26 -11.29 3.65 0.83
CA PRO A 26 -11.92 2.99 -0.31
C PRO A 26 -11.04 1.94 -0.99
N GLN A 27 -11.68 1.05 -1.76
CA GLN A 27 -11.02 -0.01 -2.54
C GLN A 27 -9.95 0.54 -3.50
N ARG A 28 -10.21 1.74 -4.01
CA ARG A 28 -9.31 2.53 -4.83
C ARG A 28 -8.61 3.57 -3.95
N PRO A 29 -7.29 3.80 -4.07
CA PRO A 29 -6.63 4.82 -3.28
C PRO A 29 -7.25 6.21 -3.51
N PRO A 30 -7.52 6.99 -2.45
CA PRO A 30 -8.16 8.30 -2.56
C PRO A 30 -7.41 9.24 -3.49
N GLY A 31 -8.14 9.98 -4.34
CA GLY A 31 -7.55 10.97 -5.25
C GLY A 31 -6.90 10.40 -6.52
N THR A 32 -6.73 9.08 -6.65
CA THR A 32 -6.21 8.49 -7.89
C THR A 32 -7.22 8.60 -9.03
N ALA A 33 -6.78 9.02 -10.21
CA ALA A 33 -7.61 9.09 -11.42
C ALA A 33 -7.85 7.71 -12.01
N SER A 34 -9.03 7.46 -12.61
CA SER A 34 -9.31 6.19 -13.31
C SER A 34 -8.26 5.92 -14.36
N LEU A 35 -7.56 4.79 -14.24
CA LEU A 35 -6.46 4.40 -15.13
C LEU A 35 -7.00 3.74 -16.41
N GLY A 36 -8.02 4.36 -17.02
CA GLY A 36 -8.70 3.80 -18.18
C GLY A 36 -9.46 2.51 -17.90
N ALA A 37 -9.77 1.77 -18.97
CA ALA A 37 -10.55 0.52 -18.96
C ALA A 37 -9.71 -0.74 -18.66
N GLU A 38 -8.38 -0.63 -18.58
CA GLU A 38 -7.47 -1.78 -18.63
C GLU A 38 -6.94 -2.24 -17.27
N GLY A 39 -7.40 -1.67 -16.16
CA GLY A 39 -6.92 -2.08 -14.85
C GLY A 39 -7.87 -1.79 -13.69
N ALA A 40 -7.68 -2.55 -12.62
CA ALA A 40 -8.50 -2.47 -11.42
C ALA A 40 -7.64 -2.27 -10.18
N TRP A 41 -8.00 -1.27 -9.38
CA TRP A 41 -7.45 -1.08 -8.06
C TRP A 41 -8.09 -2.07 -7.08
N LEU A 42 -7.24 -2.84 -6.41
CA LEU A 42 -7.59 -3.74 -5.34
C LEU A 42 -6.86 -3.37 -4.05
N ARG A 43 -7.60 -3.14 -2.97
CA ARG A 43 -7.03 -3.03 -1.63
C ARG A 43 -6.61 -4.42 -1.16
N GLY A 44 -5.31 -4.66 -1.14
CA GLY A 44 -4.71 -5.89 -0.62
C GLY A 44 -4.63 -5.91 0.90
N ARG A 45 -4.25 -4.77 1.51
CA ARG A 45 -4.11 -4.63 2.96
C ARG A 45 -4.55 -3.25 3.45
N PRO A 46 -5.08 -3.14 4.68
CA PRO A 46 -5.63 -4.26 5.46
C PRO A 46 -6.92 -4.76 4.79
N SER A 47 -7.18 -6.07 4.88
CA SER A 47 -8.46 -6.65 4.43
C SER A 47 -9.54 -6.47 5.49
N ASP A 48 -10.80 -6.51 5.06
CA ASP A 48 -11.95 -6.60 5.96
C ASP A 48 -12.06 -8.05 6.50
N GLY A 49 -12.36 -8.21 7.79
CA GLY A 49 -12.60 -9.51 8.43
C GLY A 49 -11.40 -10.17 9.13
N GLU A 50 -11.57 -11.44 9.52
CA GLU A 50 -10.51 -12.34 10.01
C GLU A 50 -9.32 -12.36 9.03
N PRO A 51 -8.09 -12.65 9.47
CA PRO A 51 -6.90 -12.61 8.61
C PRO A 51 -6.96 -13.70 7.54
N VAL A 52 -7.72 -13.45 6.47
CA VAL A 52 -7.57 -14.11 5.17
C VAL A 52 -6.11 -13.92 4.76
N ALA A 53 -5.53 -14.92 4.12
CA ALA A 53 -4.18 -14.85 3.57
C ALA A 53 -4.05 -13.61 2.66
N GLN A 54 -3.62 -12.50 3.23
CA GLN A 54 -3.57 -11.20 2.58
C GLN A 54 -2.37 -11.12 1.65
N PRO A 55 -2.44 -10.32 0.57
CA PRO A 55 -1.29 -10.06 -0.26
C PRO A 55 -0.09 -9.54 0.52
N TYR A 56 1.09 -9.88 0.03
CA TYR A 56 2.37 -9.40 0.53
C TYR A 56 3.36 -9.25 -0.61
N LEU A 57 4.44 -8.53 -0.36
CA LEU A 57 5.52 -8.35 -1.33
C LEU A 57 6.67 -9.29 -0.99
N LYS A 58 7.35 -9.80 -2.02
CA LYS A 58 8.57 -10.61 -1.83
C LYS A 58 9.60 -10.29 -2.90
N ILE A 59 10.85 -10.59 -2.60
CA ILE A 59 11.93 -10.53 -3.59
C ILE A 59 11.87 -11.81 -4.45
N PRO A 60 12.04 -11.72 -5.78
CA PRO A 60 12.15 -12.91 -6.63
C PRO A 60 13.17 -13.92 -6.08
N GLY A 61 12.82 -15.20 -6.10
CA GLY A 61 13.70 -16.28 -5.63
C GLY A 61 13.76 -16.49 -4.11
N SER A 62 12.99 -15.75 -3.30
CA SER A 62 12.91 -15.97 -1.85
C SER A 62 11.47 -15.95 -1.34
N ASP A 63 11.08 -17.00 -0.62
CA ASP A 63 9.81 -17.06 0.12
C ASP A 63 9.96 -16.72 1.61
N ARG A 64 11.21 -16.55 2.08
CA ARG A 64 11.54 -16.23 3.47
C ARG A 64 11.42 -14.74 3.76
N MET A 65 11.81 -13.90 2.81
CA MET A 65 11.78 -12.45 2.96
C MET A 65 10.49 -11.88 2.39
N ARG A 66 9.54 -11.59 3.28
CA ARG A 66 8.26 -10.98 2.95
C ARG A 66 8.22 -9.56 3.51
N THR A 67 7.82 -8.61 2.67
CA THR A 67 7.45 -7.26 3.10
C THR A 67 5.93 -7.21 3.22
N ILE A 68 5.47 -6.81 4.40
CA ILE A 68 4.06 -6.80 4.80
C ILE A 68 3.71 -5.35 5.15
N PRO A 69 3.29 -4.53 4.16
CA PRO A 69 2.95 -3.13 4.42
C PRO A 69 1.75 -2.99 5.36
N ASP A 70 1.69 -1.87 6.09
CA ASP A 70 0.52 -1.51 6.89
C ASP A 70 -0.71 -1.31 6.01
N GLY A 71 -0.52 -0.73 4.82
CA GLY A 71 -1.50 -0.65 3.74
C GLY A 71 -0.91 -1.02 2.39
N LEU A 72 -1.69 -1.71 1.56
CA LEU A 72 -1.26 -2.13 0.23
C LEU A 72 -2.44 -2.06 -0.74
N TRP A 73 -2.28 -1.27 -1.80
CA TRP A 73 -3.18 -1.23 -2.95
C TRP A 73 -2.42 -1.71 -4.19
N LEU A 74 -3.11 -2.52 -4.98
CA LEU A 74 -2.59 -3.20 -6.16
C LEU A 74 -3.42 -2.74 -7.37
N HIS A 75 -2.78 -2.18 -8.38
CA HIS A 75 -3.38 -1.93 -9.67
C HIS A 75 -2.89 -2.99 -10.66
N PHE A 76 -3.75 -3.94 -10.99
CA PHE A 76 -3.41 -4.99 -11.94
C PHE A 76 -3.61 -4.50 -13.37
N GLY A 77 -2.64 -4.78 -14.23
CA GLY A 77 -2.68 -4.47 -15.65
C GLY A 77 -1.84 -5.43 -16.49
N GLY A 78 -1.84 -5.20 -17.80
CA GLY A 78 -1.14 -6.05 -18.77
C GLY A 78 -2.01 -7.17 -19.33
N THR A 79 -1.38 -8.12 -20.02
CA THR A 79 -2.05 -9.28 -20.63
C THR A 79 -1.74 -10.57 -19.86
N ALA A 80 -2.31 -11.69 -20.29
CA ALA A 80 -1.98 -12.99 -19.71
C ALA A 80 -0.51 -13.37 -19.94
N GLU A 81 0.11 -12.90 -21.04
CA GLU A 81 1.52 -13.14 -21.35
C GLU A 81 2.47 -12.19 -20.62
N ASP A 82 2.04 -10.96 -20.31
CA ASP A 82 2.83 -9.94 -19.61
C ASP A 82 2.05 -9.27 -18.47
N PRO A 83 1.73 -10.02 -17.39
CA PRO A 83 0.96 -9.50 -16.28
C PRO A 83 1.84 -8.69 -15.31
N TYR A 84 1.32 -7.60 -14.77
CA TYR A 84 2.01 -6.83 -13.73
C TYR A 84 1.04 -6.25 -12.69
N ALA A 85 1.61 -5.73 -11.61
CA ALA A 85 0.93 -4.84 -10.68
C ALA A 85 1.72 -3.54 -10.47
N ASP A 86 1.05 -2.40 -10.53
CA ASP A 86 1.56 -1.16 -9.93
C ASP A 86 1.03 -1.09 -8.49
N ILE A 87 1.84 -0.62 -7.55
CA ILE A 87 1.48 -0.69 -6.12
C ILE A 87 1.61 0.65 -5.42
N LEU A 88 0.66 0.89 -4.51
CA LEU A 88 0.76 1.92 -3.49
C LEU A 88 0.85 1.24 -2.13
N CYS A 89 1.97 1.44 -1.45
CA CYS A 89 2.19 1.00 -0.08
C CYS A 89 1.99 2.17 0.90
N ILE A 90 1.50 1.85 2.09
CA ILE A 90 1.42 2.78 3.21
C ILE A 90 2.14 2.15 4.39
N GLU A 91 2.98 2.96 5.04
CA GLU A 91 3.85 2.52 6.13
C GLU A 91 3.84 3.53 7.28
N ALA A 92 3.42 3.09 8.47
CA ALA A 92 3.44 3.90 9.67
C ALA A 92 4.83 3.84 10.33
N CYS A 93 5.53 4.96 10.43
CA CYS A 93 6.86 5.00 11.03
C CYS A 93 6.82 5.76 12.35
N SER A 94 6.99 5.03 13.45
CA SER A 94 6.99 5.63 14.80
C SER A 94 8.34 6.22 15.19
N THR A 95 9.43 5.85 14.51
CA THR A 95 10.78 6.35 14.76
C THR A 95 11.55 6.52 13.46
N TYR A 96 12.64 7.29 13.48
CA TYR A 96 13.51 7.45 12.32
C TYR A 96 14.20 6.14 11.92
N GLN A 97 14.64 5.32 12.90
CA GLN A 97 15.20 4.01 12.62
C GLN A 97 14.20 3.08 11.93
N ASN A 98 12.93 3.11 12.35
CA ASN A 98 11.87 2.34 11.71
C ASN A 98 11.58 2.83 10.29
N LEU A 99 11.64 4.15 10.06
CA LEU A 99 11.59 4.70 8.70
C LEU A 99 12.73 4.16 7.84
N LEU A 100 13.98 4.19 8.30
CA LEU A 100 15.13 3.72 7.51
C LEU A 100 15.04 2.22 7.19
N ASP A 101 14.66 1.40 8.16
CA ASP A 101 14.41 -0.03 7.94
C ASP A 101 13.32 -0.25 6.89
N LYS A 102 12.18 0.45 6.99
CA LYS A 102 11.10 0.35 5.99
C LYS A 102 11.56 0.85 4.62
N ARG A 103 12.25 1.99 4.52
CA ARG A 103 12.82 2.52 3.26
C ARG A 103 13.74 1.53 2.55
N SER A 104 14.53 0.76 3.29
CA SER A 104 15.41 -0.26 2.69
C SER A 104 14.65 -1.38 1.94
N ARG A 105 13.38 -1.62 2.29
CA ARG A 105 12.52 -2.64 1.67
C ARG A 105 11.77 -2.13 0.44
N PHE A 106 11.70 -0.81 0.26
CA PHE A 106 11.02 -0.14 -0.84
C PHE A 106 12.03 0.70 -1.62
N ALA A 107 12.98 0.04 -2.28
CA ALA A 107 14.06 0.69 -3.03
C ALA A 107 14.07 0.16 -4.48
N PRO A 108 13.21 0.70 -5.36
CA PRO A 108 13.04 0.17 -6.73
C PRO A 108 14.31 0.31 -7.59
N SER A 109 15.24 1.19 -7.20
CA SER A 109 16.55 1.33 -7.85
C SER A 109 17.50 0.17 -7.57
N THR A 110 17.26 -0.63 -6.53
CA THR A 110 18.16 -1.72 -6.11
C THR A 110 17.46 -3.07 -5.94
N VAL A 111 16.13 -3.10 -5.89
CA VAL A 111 15.36 -4.31 -5.61
C VAL A 111 14.15 -4.39 -6.54
N ALA A 112 13.98 -5.55 -7.17
CA ALA A 112 12.73 -5.95 -7.82
C ALA A 112 11.80 -6.62 -6.80
N LEU A 113 10.50 -6.36 -6.90
CA LEU A 113 9.48 -6.95 -6.03
C LEU A 113 8.46 -7.75 -6.83
N LEU A 114 7.93 -8.80 -6.21
CA LEU A 114 6.76 -9.53 -6.68
C LEU A 114 5.60 -9.27 -5.72
N ALA A 115 4.41 -9.02 -6.26
CA ALA A 115 3.16 -9.02 -5.50
C ALA A 115 2.60 -10.44 -5.46
N HIS A 116 2.56 -11.04 -4.28
CA HIS A 116 1.96 -12.36 -4.08
C HIS A 116 0.55 -12.20 -3.52
N CYS A 117 -0.43 -12.75 -4.22
CA CYS A 117 -1.85 -12.71 -3.89
C CYS A 117 -2.36 -14.13 -3.63
N PRO A 118 -2.58 -14.51 -2.36
CA PRO A 118 -3.02 -15.85 -2.02
C PRO A 118 -4.40 -16.19 -2.60
N LEU A 119 -4.62 -17.45 -2.94
CA LEU A 119 -5.87 -17.94 -3.51
C LEU A 119 -7.12 -17.55 -2.68
N PRO A 120 -7.14 -17.70 -1.33
CA PRO A 120 -8.31 -17.29 -0.54
C PRO A 120 -8.65 -15.80 -0.66
N TRP A 121 -7.65 -14.94 -0.87
CA TRP A 121 -7.90 -13.51 -1.07
C TRP A 121 -8.46 -13.20 -2.46
N LEU A 122 -7.99 -13.92 -3.50
CA LEU A 122 -8.48 -13.79 -4.87
C LEU A 122 -9.95 -14.22 -5.00
N LEU A 123 -10.34 -15.28 -4.30
CA LEU A 123 -11.71 -15.83 -4.32
C LEU A 123 -12.68 -15.07 -3.41
N ALA A 124 -12.17 -14.32 -2.43
CA ALA A 124 -13.01 -13.55 -1.52
C ALA A 124 -13.69 -12.34 -2.22
N PRO A 125 -14.82 -11.86 -1.70
CA PRO A 125 -15.53 -10.69 -2.22
C PRO A 125 -14.68 -9.43 -2.30
N LEU A 126 -14.97 -8.55 -3.25
CA LEU A 126 -14.34 -7.23 -3.37
C LEU A 126 -14.49 -6.42 -2.08
N GLN A 127 -15.72 -6.32 -1.59
CA GLN A 127 -16.10 -5.61 -0.36
C GLN A 127 -17.29 -6.31 0.31
N ALA A 128 -17.61 -5.94 1.56
CA ALA A 128 -18.74 -6.55 2.28
C ALA A 128 -20.10 -6.39 1.56
N ASN A 129 -20.27 -5.32 0.79
CA ASN A 129 -21.45 -5.00 0.01
C ASN A 129 -21.32 -5.35 -1.48
N ASP A 130 -20.18 -5.90 -1.92
CA ASP A 130 -19.93 -6.32 -3.29
C ASP A 130 -19.41 -7.77 -3.30
N PRO A 131 -20.29 -8.75 -3.56
CA PRO A 131 -19.93 -10.16 -3.50
C PRO A 131 -19.03 -10.62 -4.67
N THR A 132 -18.74 -9.75 -5.64
CA THR A 132 -17.90 -10.09 -6.79
C THR A 132 -16.52 -10.57 -6.30
N PRO A 133 -16.06 -11.78 -6.70
CA PRO A 133 -14.72 -12.23 -6.34
C PRO A 133 -13.63 -11.31 -6.89
N ARG A 134 -12.58 -11.02 -6.12
CA ARG A 134 -11.52 -10.09 -6.53
C ARG A 134 -10.88 -10.45 -7.88
N TRP A 135 -10.72 -11.74 -8.17
CA TRP A 135 -10.12 -12.19 -9.42
C TRP A 135 -10.89 -11.74 -10.67
N ARG A 136 -12.22 -11.54 -10.58
CA ARG A 136 -13.07 -11.18 -11.73
C ARG A 136 -12.75 -9.82 -12.32
N ILE A 137 -12.12 -8.94 -11.55
CA ILE A 137 -11.75 -7.60 -12.01
C ILE A 137 -10.26 -7.50 -12.38
N ILE A 138 -9.50 -8.60 -12.26
CA ILE A 138 -8.10 -8.65 -12.69
C ILE A 138 -8.09 -8.92 -14.20
N PRO A 139 -7.61 -7.99 -15.04
CA PRO A 139 -7.85 -7.99 -16.48
C PRO A 139 -7.29 -9.21 -17.22
N PHE A 140 -6.18 -9.75 -16.73
CA PHE A 140 -5.50 -10.90 -17.35
C PHE A 140 -5.93 -12.27 -16.80
N LEU A 141 -6.93 -12.33 -15.90
CA LEU A 141 -7.49 -13.60 -15.42
C LEU A 141 -8.80 -13.92 -16.15
N ALA A 142 -8.73 -14.83 -17.13
CA ALA A 142 -9.89 -15.27 -17.92
C ALA A 142 -10.76 -16.33 -17.21
N ALA A 143 -10.19 -17.04 -16.23
CA ALA A 143 -10.85 -18.13 -15.51
C ALA A 143 -10.59 -18.04 -14.01
N GLU A 144 -11.40 -18.73 -13.23
CA GLU A 144 -11.25 -18.80 -11.78
C GLU A 144 -9.87 -19.39 -11.42
N PRO A 145 -9.05 -18.69 -10.62
CA PRO A 145 -7.74 -19.18 -10.24
C PRO A 145 -7.87 -20.40 -9.33
N VAL A 146 -7.01 -21.40 -9.54
CA VAL A 146 -6.89 -22.59 -8.67
C VAL A 146 -5.64 -22.55 -7.79
N ALA A 147 -4.85 -21.48 -7.90
CA ALA A 147 -3.61 -21.27 -7.16
C ALA A 147 -3.42 -19.78 -6.82
N ALA A 148 -2.45 -19.48 -5.97
CA ALA A 148 -2.06 -18.10 -5.68
C ALA A 148 -1.49 -17.43 -6.95
N LEU A 149 -1.78 -16.14 -7.11
CA LEU A 149 -1.23 -15.32 -8.18
C LEU A 149 0.05 -14.64 -7.69
N THR A 150 1.11 -14.65 -8.50
CA THR A 150 2.31 -13.85 -8.24
C THR A 150 2.67 -13.10 -9.51
N VAL A 151 2.76 -11.77 -9.43
CA VAL A 151 3.08 -10.91 -10.57
C VAL A 151 4.22 -9.94 -10.24
N PRO A 152 5.03 -9.52 -11.23
CA PRO A 152 6.03 -8.48 -11.03
C PRO A 152 5.39 -7.15 -10.62
N VAL A 153 6.05 -6.44 -9.72
CA VAL A 153 5.73 -5.04 -9.42
C VAL A 153 6.41 -4.16 -10.46
N ARG A 154 5.62 -3.46 -11.28
CA ARG A 154 6.13 -2.58 -12.35
C ARG A 154 6.44 -1.18 -11.83
N ASP A 155 5.50 -0.56 -11.14
CA ASP A 155 5.68 0.74 -10.44
C ASP A 155 5.41 0.56 -8.94
N LEU A 156 6.30 1.13 -8.12
CA LEU A 156 6.18 1.13 -6.66
C LEU A 156 6.07 2.58 -6.18
N ARG A 157 5.04 2.87 -5.39
CA ARG A 157 4.87 4.12 -4.64
C ARG A 157 4.68 3.79 -3.16
N VAL A 158 5.27 4.57 -2.28
CA VAL A 158 5.15 4.36 -0.82
C VAL A 158 4.86 5.67 -0.10
N LEU A 159 3.82 5.69 0.72
CA LEU A 159 3.49 6.77 1.64
C LEU A 159 3.94 6.40 3.05
N TYR A 160 4.88 7.16 3.60
CA TYR A 160 5.30 7.07 4.99
C TYR A 160 4.51 8.04 5.87
N GLY A 161 3.81 7.51 6.86
CA GLY A 161 3.27 8.30 7.96
C GLY A 161 4.35 8.52 9.02
N LEU A 162 4.68 9.76 9.34
CA LEU A 162 5.72 10.10 10.32
C LEU A 162 5.11 10.84 11.51
N GLN A 163 5.53 10.52 12.73
CA GLN A 163 5.23 11.35 13.89
C GLN A 163 5.76 12.78 13.68
N ARG A 164 5.11 13.79 14.29
CA ARG A 164 5.32 15.22 13.96
C ARG A 164 6.79 15.63 14.00
N GLU A 165 7.51 15.29 15.06
CA GLU A 165 8.94 15.63 15.20
C GLU A 165 9.80 15.04 14.08
N GLN A 166 9.56 13.77 13.72
CA GLN A 166 10.27 13.10 12.62
C GLN A 166 9.85 13.66 11.26
N TYR A 167 8.58 14.01 11.08
CA TYR A 167 8.09 14.64 9.85
C TYR A 167 8.77 15.98 9.62
N ASP A 168 8.75 16.87 10.61
CA ASP A 168 9.33 18.21 10.52
C ASP A 168 10.85 18.12 10.34
N GLY A 169 11.50 17.21 11.05
CA GLY A 169 12.92 16.93 10.90
C GLY A 169 13.28 16.43 9.50
N PHE A 170 12.52 15.48 8.95
CA PHE A 170 12.75 14.96 7.60
C PHE A 170 12.51 16.03 6.53
N ALA A 171 11.37 16.72 6.60
CA ALA A 171 10.99 17.74 5.62
C ALA A 171 11.96 18.92 5.52
N ARG A 172 12.69 19.23 6.61
CA ARG A 172 13.68 20.32 6.64
C ARG A 172 15.06 19.92 6.12
N HIS A 173 15.44 18.65 6.25
CA HIS A 173 16.84 18.24 6.09
C HIS A 173 17.06 17.13 5.06
N GLN A 174 15.99 16.52 4.54
CA GLN A 174 16.06 15.37 3.66
C GLN A 174 15.19 15.58 2.41
N VAL A 175 15.58 14.91 1.33
CA VAL A 175 14.83 14.88 0.07
C VAL A 175 14.25 13.47 -0.13
N PRO A 176 12.92 13.33 -0.34
CA PRO A 176 12.30 12.08 -0.75
C PRO A 176 12.89 11.53 -2.05
N HIS A 177 13.00 10.20 -2.18
CA HIS A 177 13.18 9.59 -3.49
C HIS A 177 11.89 9.70 -4.34
N PRO A 178 11.96 9.56 -5.68
CA PRO A 178 10.79 9.77 -6.56
C PRO A 178 9.57 8.89 -6.29
N HIS A 179 9.75 7.73 -5.65
CA HIS A 179 8.68 6.82 -5.25
C HIS A 179 8.16 7.06 -3.83
N GLU A 180 8.80 7.93 -3.06
CA GLU A 180 8.53 8.15 -1.64
C GLU A 180 7.67 9.39 -1.42
N TYR A 181 6.63 9.22 -0.61
CA TYR A 181 5.72 10.26 -0.19
C TYR A 181 5.66 10.26 1.34
N PHE A 182 5.43 11.44 1.92
CA PHE A 182 5.46 11.61 3.36
C PHE A 182 4.23 12.38 3.82
N CYS A 183 3.64 11.95 4.93
CA CYS A 183 2.57 12.67 5.59
C CYS A 183 2.76 12.66 7.12
N PRO A 184 2.21 13.66 7.82
CA PRO A 184 2.08 13.59 9.28
C PRO A 184 1.21 12.41 9.71
N MET A 185 1.61 11.71 10.78
CA MET A 185 0.91 10.54 11.31
C MET A 185 -0.52 10.84 11.76
N ASP A 186 -0.76 12.04 12.27
CA ASP A 186 -2.10 12.54 12.62
C ASP A 186 -3.01 12.66 11.39
N ALA A 187 -2.48 13.05 10.23
CA ALA A 187 -3.24 13.06 8.98
C ALA A 187 -3.58 11.63 8.52
N LEU A 188 -2.65 10.68 8.68
CA LEU A 188 -2.87 9.28 8.33
C LEU A 188 -3.88 8.57 9.25
N THR A 189 -3.90 8.94 10.53
CA THR A 189 -4.76 8.32 11.57
C THR A 189 -6.07 9.09 11.82
N ALA A 190 -6.28 10.21 11.13
CA ALA A 190 -7.52 10.96 11.16
C ALA A 190 -8.70 10.09 10.71
N HIS A 191 -9.86 10.27 11.36
CA HIS A 191 -11.08 9.48 11.10
C HIS A 191 -11.45 9.50 9.60
N GLU A 192 -11.38 10.67 8.98
CA GLU A 192 -11.68 10.90 7.56
C GLU A 192 -10.41 11.27 6.78
N GLY A 193 -9.26 10.70 7.14
CA GLY A 193 -7.98 10.99 6.47
C GLY A 193 -8.02 10.79 4.95
N HIS A 194 -8.79 9.81 4.48
CA HIS A 194 -9.01 9.56 3.05
C HIS A 194 -9.80 10.66 2.33
N ALA A 195 -10.61 11.43 3.05
CA ALA A 195 -11.39 12.54 2.50
C ALA A 195 -10.62 13.87 2.53
N ASN A 196 -9.53 13.96 3.30
CA ASN A 196 -8.71 15.17 3.40
C ASN A 196 -8.18 15.59 2.01
N PRO A 197 -8.47 16.81 1.53
CA PRO A 197 -8.04 17.26 0.20
C PRO A 197 -6.51 17.20 -0.01
N ALA A 198 -5.72 17.51 1.02
CA ALA A 198 -4.26 17.45 0.94
C ALA A 198 -3.76 15.99 0.81
N MET A 199 -4.38 15.06 1.54
CA MET A 199 -4.08 13.63 1.42
C MET A 199 -4.45 13.11 0.03
N ARG A 200 -5.65 13.44 -0.46
CA ARG A 200 -6.10 13.06 -1.81
C ARG A 200 -5.17 13.61 -2.89
N SER A 201 -4.76 14.88 -2.76
CA SER A 201 -3.81 15.50 -3.69
C SER A 201 -2.44 14.81 -3.66
N LEU A 202 -1.94 14.45 -2.47
CA LEU A 202 -0.69 13.71 -2.32
C LEU A 202 -0.76 12.33 -2.98
N LEU A 203 -1.83 11.58 -2.71
CA LEU A 203 -2.05 10.24 -3.28
C LEU A 203 -2.33 10.26 -4.78
N ALA A 204 -2.94 11.32 -5.30
CA ALA A 204 -3.08 11.52 -6.74
C ALA A 204 -1.71 11.61 -7.44
N ARG A 205 -0.70 12.19 -6.79
CA ARG A 205 0.70 12.20 -7.26
C ARG A 205 1.38 10.84 -7.04
N ALA A 206 0.98 10.08 -6.03
CA ALA A 206 1.47 8.72 -5.77
C ALA A 206 0.82 7.67 -6.70
N CYS A 207 0.66 8.02 -7.98
CA CYS A 207 0.07 7.18 -9.01
C CYS A 207 0.95 7.21 -10.26
N ALA A 208 1.21 6.07 -10.89
CA ALA A 208 2.03 5.98 -12.10
C ALA A 208 1.55 6.92 -13.22
N ALA A 209 0.23 7.06 -13.41
CA ALA A 209 -0.34 7.98 -14.41
C ALA A 209 0.04 9.45 -14.20
N SER A 210 0.37 9.86 -12.97
CA SER A 210 0.78 11.25 -12.70
C SER A 210 2.13 11.62 -13.33
N ALA A 211 2.90 10.63 -13.80
CA ALA A 211 4.15 10.84 -14.50
C ALA A 211 3.95 11.23 -15.99
N PHE A 212 2.72 11.14 -16.51
CA PHE A 212 2.42 11.38 -17.93
C PHE A 212 1.61 12.67 -18.11
N MET A 213 1.97 13.47 -19.13
CA MET A 213 1.22 14.68 -19.50
C MET A 213 -0.20 14.34 -19.97
N VAL A 214 -0.34 13.21 -20.68
CA VAL A 214 -1.62 12.61 -21.06
C VAL A 214 -1.59 11.17 -20.54
N PRO A 215 -2.41 10.82 -19.54
CA PRO A 215 -2.50 9.46 -19.05
C PRO A 215 -2.93 8.49 -20.15
N PRO A 216 -2.41 7.24 -20.15
CA PRO A 216 -2.89 6.18 -21.02
C PRO A 216 -4.33 5.74 -20.67
#